data_AF-X6P1X9-F1
#
_entry.id   AF-X6P1X9-F1
#
_cell.length_a   1.000
_cell.length_b   1.000
_cell.length_c   1.000
_cell.angle_alpha   90.00
_cell.angle_beta   90.00
_cell.angle_gamma   90.00
#
_symmetry.space_group_name_H-M   'P 1'
#
loop_
_entity.id
_entity.type
_entity.pdbx_description
1 polymer ?
#
loop_
_entity_poly.entity_id
_entity_poly.type
_entity_poly.pdbx_seq_one_letter_code
_entity_poly.pdbx_strand_id
1 'polypeptide(L)'
;MYIHICIYIFFFGNNRIPIDSSQTQELKGWLENNKFGQFFQKMYESGVETLDDLHALQTENDVMALAGSTGVNMSIMFRKKFVRCVLELSSASSTNGNYTTETLNQDDPTEETRGLSKAEQKALTDLTSAIKEHSVQLKTTRDDLANIKKQAEDLRQKISELFDKAMGVLLVRRKHLENSINLKETERTEMLQKRIDDFQKSAKNLLKVMCHSPKKKIPEFCAKNIVYDIKIKV
;
A
#
# COMPACT_ATOMS: atom_id res chain seq x y z
N MET A 1 10.56 -1.07 17.33
CA MET A 1 9.47 -2.04 17.13
C MET A 1 9.14 -2.03 15.64
N TYR A 2 9.67 -3.01 14.91
CA TYR A 2 9.56 -3.12 13.45
C TYR A 2 8.39 -4.05 13.13
N ILE A 3 7.27 -3.49 12.65
CA ILE A 3 6.11 -4.28 12.23
C ILE A 3 5.93 -4.09 10.71
N HIS A 4 6.48 -5.05 9.96
CA HIS A 4 5.82 -5.72 8.83
C HIS A 4 4.98 -4.89 7.84
N ILE A 5 5.60 -3.98 7.09
CA ILE A 5 5.03 -3.42 5.84
C ILE A 5 5.39 -4.30 4.61
N CYS A 6 6.02 -5.46 4.80
CA CYS A 6 6.58 -6.27 3.71
C CYS A 6 5.67 -7.35 3.08
N ILE A 7 4.32 -7.26 3.11
CA ILE A 7 3.44 -8.29 2.51
C ILE A 7 2.59 -7.75 1.34
N TYR A 8 3.04 -6.73 0.61
CA TYR A 8 2.34 -6.27 -0.61
C TYR A 8 3.12 -6.40 -1.92
N ILE A 9 4.38 -6.86 -1.91
CA ILE A 9 5.23 -6.76 -3.11
C ILE A 9 5.22 -8.01 -4.03
N PHE A 10 4.62 -9.14 -3.65
CA PHE A 10 4.87 -10.40 -4.38
C PHE A 10 3.77 -10.97 -5.28
N PHE A 11 2.68 -10.25 -5.57
CA PHE A 11 1.57 -10.84 -6.35
C PHE A 11 0.88 -9.89 -7.34
N PHE A 12 1.62 -9.19 -8.21
CA PHE A 12 1.04 -8.71 -9.47
C PHE A 12 2.03 -8.83 -10.61
N GLY A 13 2.02 -10.00 -11.25
CA GLY A 13 2.56 -10.16 -12.59
C GLY A 13 1.67 -9.44 -13.61
N ASN A 14 2.26 -8.48 -14.32
CA ASN A 14 2.03 -8.18 -15.74
C ASN A 14 0.57 -8.06 -16.24
N ASN A 15 -0.27 -7.28 -15.57
CA ASN A 15 -1.41 -6.65 -16.24
C ASN A 15 -1.05 -5.18 -16.54
N ARG A 16 -0.65 -4.91 -17.79
CA ARG A 16 -0.60 -3.54 -18.31
C ARG A 16 -2.04 -3.03 -18.44
N ILE A 17 -2.53 -2.40 -17.39
CA ILE A 17 -3.79 -1.63 -17.42
C ILE A 17 -3.56 -0.43 -18.35
N PRO A 18 -4.52 -0.04 -19.21
CA PRO A 18 -4.40 1.17 -20.01
C PRO A 18 -4.41 2.38 -19.08
N ILE A 19 -3.26 3.04 -18.97
CA ILE A 19 -3.06 4.25 -18.17
C ILE A 19 -3.52 5.45 -19.01
N ASP A 20 -4.83 5.63 -19.18
CA ASP A 20 -5.40 6.73 -19.99
C ASP A 20 -6.51 7.49 -19.24
N SER A 21 -6.28 7.77 -17.95
CA SER A 21 -7.03 8.84 -17.27
C SER A 21 -6.31 10.18 -17.52
N SER A 22 -7.06 11.25 -17.81
CA SER A 22 -6.49 12.59 -18.03
C SER A 22 -5.67 13.09 -16.84
N GLN A 23 -6.11 12.77 -15.63
CA GLN A 23 -5.42 13.13 -14.38
C GLN A 23 -4.08 12.41 -14.24
N THR A 24 -4.00 11.16 -14.71
CA THR A 24 -2.74 10.40 -14.69
C THR A 24 -1.74 10.94 -15.71
N GLN A 25 -2.20 11.51 -16.83
CA GLN A 25 -1.33 12.21 -17.78
C GLN A 25 -0.75 13.51 -17.20
N GLU A 26 -1.52 14.24 -16.39
CA GLU A 26 -1.03 15.45 -15.69
C GLU A 26 0.08 15.10 -14.69
N LEU A 27 -0.11 14.05 -13.87
CA LEU A 27 0.92 13.56 -12.95
C LEU A 27 2.18 13.14 -13.72
N LYS A 28 2.02 12.41 -14.82
CA LYS A 28 3.13 11.98 -15.67
C LYS A 28 3.89 13.17 -16.26
N GLY A 29 3.19 14.16 -16.80
CA GLY A 29 3.78 15.40 -17.32
C GLY A 29 4.54 16.18 -16.25
N TRP A 30 3.98 16.29 -15.04
CA TRP A 30 4.66 16.95 -13.93
C TRP A 30 5.95 16.21 -13.52
N LEU A 31 5.92 14.88 -13.45
CA LEU A 31 7.09 14.08 -13.15
C LEU A 31 8.16 14.20 -14.24
N GLU A 32 7.79 14.18 -15.51
CA GLU A 32 8.73 14.37 -16.64
C GLU A 32 9.39 15.75 -16.59
N ASN A 33 8.62 16.82 -16.38
CA ASN A 33 9.13 18.19 -16.25
C ASN A 33 10.17 18.34 -15.13
N ASN A 34 10.01 17.59 -14.04
CA ASN A 34 10.91 17.63 -12.89
C ASN A 34 12.07 16.62 -12.94
N LYS A 35 12.18 15.85 -14.03
CA LYS A 35 13.16 14.75 -14.23
C LYS A 35 12.93 13.54 -13.33
N PHE A 36 11.68 13.27 -12.99
CA PHE A 36 11.22 12.09 -12.23
C PHE A 36 10.42 11.10 -13.07
N GLY A 37 10.29 11.30 -14.39
CA GLY A 37 9.46 10.44 -15.27
C GLY A 37 9.78 8.94 -15.19
N GLN A 38 11.05 8.57 -14.96
CA GLN A 38 11.46 7.16 -14.79
C GLN A 38 10.84 6.47 -13.56
N PHE A 39 10.32 7.24 -12.61
CA PHE A 39 9.72 6.74 -11.37
C PHE A 39 8.20 6.63 -11.44
N PHE A 40 7.58 7.06 -12.55
CA PHE A 40 6.13 7.10 -12.71
C PHE A 40 5.47 5.73 -12.44
N GLN A 41 6.00 4.67 -13.05
CA GLN A 41 5.45 3.31 -12.85
C GLN A 41 5.46 2.89 -11.38
N LYS A 42 6.53 3.22 -10.64
CA LYS A 42 6.67 2.88 -9.23
C LYS A 42 5.80 3.75 -8.31
N MET A 43 5.57 5.01 -8.69
CA MET A 43 4.61 5.89 -8.01
C MET A 43 3.20 5.29 -8.09
N TYR A 44 2.82 4.85 -9.30
CA TYR A 44 1.54 4.20 -9.53
C TYR A 44 1.38 2.92 -8.71
N GLU A 45 2.41 2.06 -8.70
CA GLU A 45 2.45 0.86 -7.85
C GLU A 45 2.40 1.16 -6.34
N SER A 46 2.85 2.36 -5.95
CA SER A 46 2.77 2.85 -4.57
C SER A 46 1.42 3.51 -4.25
N GLY A 47 0.46 3.50 -5.18
CA GLY A 47 -0.89 4.04 -5.02
C GLY A 47 -1.02 5.54 -5.28
N VAL A 48 -0.03 6.16 -5.95
CA VAL A 48 -0.09 7.57 -6.35
C VAL A 48 -0.50 7.64 -7.81
N GLU A 49 -1.77 7.97 -8.06
CA GLU A 49 -2.35 7.95 -9.41
C GLU A 49 -2.59 9.36 -9.97
N THR A 50 -2.75 10.35 -9.09
CA THR A 50 -3.08 11.75 -9.41
C THR A 50 -2.11 12.74 -8.74
N LEU A 51 -2.13 14.00 -9.19
CA LEU A 51 -1.38 15.08 -8.53
C LEU A 51 -1.93 15.41 -7.13
N ASP A 52 -3.24 15.23 -6.93
CA ASP A 52 -3.90 15.47 -5.65
C ASP A 52 -3.39 14.49 -4.58
N ASP A 53 -3.13 13.23 -4.95
CA ASP A 53 -2.52 12.24 -4.06
C ASP A 53 -1.12 12.68 -3.58
N LEU A 54 -0.36 13.33 -4.46
CA LEU A 54 0.95 13.91 -4.13
C LEU A 54 0.81 15.10 -3.16
N HIS A 55 -0.24 15.91 -3.34
CA HIS A 55 -0.53 17.09 -2.53
C HIS A 55 -0.98 16.72 -1.10
N ALA A 56 -1.64 15.56 -0.96
CA ALA A 56 -2.01 15.01 0.34
C ALA A 56 -0.80 14.71 1.25
N LEU A 57 0.40 14.55 0.68
CA LEU A 57 1.65 14.34 1.41
C LEU A 57 2.22 15.67 1.92
N GLN A 58 1.59 16.21 2.97
CA GLN A 58 1.93 17.52 3.53
C GLN A 58 3.24 17.55 4.32
N THR A 59 3.70 16.40 4.82
CA THR A 59 4.91 16.36 5.65
C THR A 59 6.11 15.85 4.87
N GLU A 60 7.28 16.43 5.15
CA GLU A 60 8.55 15.97 4.59
C GLU A 60 8.79 14.47 4.87
N ASN A 61 8.37 13.99 6.05
CA ASN A 61 8.52 12.58 6.42
C ASN A 61 7.70 11.65 5.54
N ASP A 62 6.46 12.01 5.19
CA ASP A 62 5.60 11.18 4.34
C ASP A 62 6.16 11.11 2.90
N VAL A 63 6.61 12.24 2.38
CA VAL A 63 7.26 12.31 1.04
C VAL A 63 8.58 11.55 1.03
N MET A 64 9.37 11.62 2.11
CA MET A 64 10.61 10.86 2.29
C MET A 64 10.36 9.35 2.39
N ALA A 65 9.28 8.92 3.05
CA ALA A 65 8.89 7.53 3.14
C ALA A 65 8.48 6.97 1.77
N LEU A 66 7.68 7.73 1.00
CA LEU A 66 7.28 7.37 -0.36
C LEU A 66 8.48 7.27 -1.31
N ALA A 67 9.38 8.26 -1.31
CA ALA A 67 10.57 8.27 -2.16
C ALA A 67 11.68 7.31 -1.65
N GLY A 68 11.48 6.74 -0.46
CA GLY A 68 12.40 5.86 0.25
C GLY A 68 12.57 4.49 -0.41
N SER A 69 13.42 3.65 0.19
CA SER A 69 13.68 2.28 -0.28
C SER A 69 12.46 1.36 -0.21
N THR A 70 11.47 1.72 0.61
CA THR A 70 10.22 0.98 0.79
C THR A 70 9.15 1.32 -0.23
N GLY A 71 9.23 2.47 -0.90
CA GLY A 71 8.31 2.88 -1.96
C GLY A 71 9.01 2.92 -3.31
N VAL A 72 9.19 4.12 -3.85
CA VAL A 72 9.71 4.35 -5.21
C VAL A 72 11.20 4.01 -5.36
N ASN A 73 11.93 3.92 -4.25
CA ASN A 73 13.36 3.62 -4.17
C ASN A 73 14.22 4.58 -5.01
N MET A 74 14.08 5.88 -4.76
CA MET A 74 14.90 6.90 -5.41
C MET A 74 16.31 6.95 -4.80
N SER A 75 17.29 7.51 -5.51
CA SER A 75 18.60 7.82 -4.90
C SER A 75 18.48 8.99 -3.91
N ILE A 76 19.40 9.10 -2.95
CA ILE A 76 19.37 10.15 -1.91
C ILE A 76 19.26 11.56 -2.52
N MET A 77 19.98 11.81 -3.62
CA MET A 77 19.92 13.11 -4.32
C MET A 77 18.55 13.37 -4.94
N PHE A 78 17.96 12.35 -5.59
CA PHE A 78 16.62 12.47 -6.16
C PHE A 78 15.54 12.62 -5.08
N ARG A 79 15.66 11.93 -3.94
CA ARG A 79 14.73 12.07 -2.81
C ARG A 79 14.67 13.50 -2.30
N LYS A 80 15.82 14.12 -2.02
CA LYS A 80 15.88 15.52 -1.54
C LYS A 80 15.27 16.48 -2.54
N LYS A 81 15.55 16.29 -3.83
CA LYS A 81 14.96 17.11 -4.89
C LYS A 81 13.45 16.90 -4.97
N PHE A 82 13.00 15.65 -4.91
CA PHE A 82 11.59 15.28 -4.98
C PHE A 82 10.80 15.90 -3.84
N VAL A 83 11.28 15.74 -2.59
CA VAL A 83 10.70 16.37 -1.39
C VAL A 83 10.51 17.87 -1.58
N ARG A 84 11.55 18.58 -2.07
CA ARG A 84 11.45 20.01 -2.31
C ARG A 84 10.37 20.36 -3.33
N CYS A 85 10.34 19.65 -4.47
CA CYS A 85 9.34 19.88 -5.51
C CYS A 85 7.90 19.59 -5.05
N VAL A 86 7.69 18.56 -4.22
CA VAL A 86 6.36 18.22 -3.68
C VAL A 86 5.90 19.24 -2.63
N LEU A 87 6.79 19.67 -1.73
CA LEU A 87 6.45 20.71 -0.77
C LEU A 87 6.19 22.06 -1.45
N GLU A 88 6.92 22.36 -2.53
CA GLU A 88 6.71 23.56 -3.34
C GLU A 88 5.37 23.53 -4.09
N LEU A 89 4.93 22.37 -4.57
CA LEU A 89 3.56 22.19 -5.09
C LEU A 89 2.50 22.53 -4.03
N SER A 90 2.72 22.11 -2.78
CA SER A 90 1.79 22.38 -1.68
C SER A 90 1.74 23.86 -1.31
N SER A 91 2.89 24.54 -1.31
CA SER A 91 2.98 25.97 -0.94
C SER A 91 2.61 26.92 -2.08
N ALA A 92 2.80 26.53 -3.34
CA ALA A 92 2.38 27.32 -4.50
C ALA A 92 0.86 27.54 -4.56
N SER A 93 0.07 26.66 -3.94
CA SER A 93 -1.38 26.83 -3.81
C SER A 93 -1.80 27.92 -2.80
N SER A 94 -0.88 28.38 -1.93
CA SER A 94 -1.16 29.34 -0.84
C SER A 94 -0.41 30.67 -0.94
N THR A 95 0.43 30.88 -1.96
CA THR A 95 1.30 32.07 -2.05
C THR A 95 0.76 33.09 -3.04
N ASN A 96 -0.30 33.79 -2.63
CA ASN A 96 -0.62 35.15 -3.07
C ASN A 96 -0.73 36.01 -1.81
N GLY A 97 0.41 36.45 -1.25
CA GLY A 97 0.42 37.23 -0.01
C GLY A 97 1.83 37.62 0.43
N ASN A 98 2.39 38.66 -0.20
CA ASN A 98 3.58 39.38 0.23
C ASN A 98 3.36 40.07 1.58
N TYR A 99 4.21 39.85 2.59
CA TYR A 99 4.68 40.95 3.45
C TYR A 99 6.07 40.65 4.02
N THR A 100 6.98 41.58 3.73
CA THR A 100 8.32 41.75 4.29
C THR A 100 8.19 42.37 5.69
N THR A 101 8.72 41.73 6.72
CA THR A 101 8.81 42.32 8.07
C THR A 101 10.20 42.91 8.28
N GLU A 102 10.34 44.20 8.02
CA GLU A 102 11.48 45.00 8.49
C GLU A 102 11.42 45.09 10.03
N THR A 103 12.54 44.74 10.64
CA THR A 103 12.78 44.82 12.08
C THR A 103 13.36 46.19 12.39
N LEU A 104 12.61 47.05 13.09
CA LEU A 104 13.11 48.35 13.56
C LEU A 104 13.23 48.31 15.09
N ASN A 105 14.46 48.09 15.55
CA ASN A 105 14.87 48.36 16.93
C ASN A 105 15.25 49.83 17.05
N GLN A 106 14.76 50.53 18.08
CA GLN A 106 15.40 51.64 18.81
C GLN A 106 14.39 52.15 19.87
N ASP A 107 14.67 51.94 21.15
CA ASP A 107 15.40 52.84 22.09
C ASP A 107 14.41 53.62 22.98
N ASP A 108 14.54 53.39 24.28
CA ASP A 108 13.99 54.17 25.41
C ASP A 108 14.76 55.52 25.48
N PRO A 109 14.16 56.66 25.89
CA PRO A 109 14.08 56.98 27.33
C PRO A 109 12.89 57.87 27.78
N THR A 110 12.53 57.70 29.06
CA THR A 110 12.04 58.72 30.03
C THR A 110 10.59 59.27 30.02
N GLU A 111 9.95 59.08 31.18
CA GLU A 111 8.91 59.87 31.89
C GLU A 111 8.12 60.97 31.14
N GLU A 112 6.79 60.79 31.07
CA GLU A 112 5.79 61.82 31.44
C GLU A 112 4.40 61.18 31.51
N THR A 113 3.88 60.89 32.72
CA THR A 113 2.47 60.57 32.94
C THR A 113 1.62 61.83 32.75
N ARG A 114 1.39 62.23 31.50
CA ARG A 114 0.25 63.07 31.12
C ARG A 114 -0.98 62.17 31.04
N GLY A 115 -2.05 62.55 31.73
CA GLY A 115 -3.31 61.82 31.71
C GLY A 115 -3.75 61.55 30.27
N LEU A 116 -3.94 60.26 29.95
CA LEU A 116 -4.46 59.78 28.67
C LEU A 116 -5.70 60.59 28.29
N SER A 117 -5.75 61.08 27.05
CA SER A 117 -6.93 61.77 26.55
C SER A 117 -8.12 60.81 26.55
N LYS A 118 -9.35 61.33 26.66
CA LYS A 118 -10.56 60.49 26.65
C LYS A 118 -10.64 59.56 25.43
N ALA A 119 -10.06 59.96 24.30
CA ALA A 119 -9.99 59.15 23.09
C ALA A 119 -9.04 57.95 23.26
N GLU A 120 -7.88 58.16 23.87
CA GLU A 120 -6.89 57.10 24.14
C GLU A 120 -7.40 56.14 25.20
N GLN A 121 -8.08 56.66 26.23
CA GLN A 121 -8.67 55.83 27.28
C GLN A 121 -9.81 54.95 26.75
N LYS A 122 -10.61 55.49 25.82
CA LYS A 122 -11.62 54.70 25.09
C LYS A 122 -10.97 53.64 24.19
N ALA A 123 -9.96 54.00 23.41
CA ALA A 123 -9.24 53.07 22.55
C ALA A 123 -8.59 51.92 23.33
N LEU A 124 -8.02 52.22 24.51
CA LEU A 124 -7.47 51.21 25.43
C LEU A 124 -8.55 50.26 25.97
N THR A 125 -9.74 50.79 26.28
CA THR A 125 -10.87 49.99 26.78
C THR A 125 -11.42 49.08 25.68
N ASP A 126 -11.55 49.61 24.46
CA ASP A 126 -11.98 48.85 23.28
C ASP A 126 -10.96 47.75 22.94
N LEU A 127 -9.65 48.07 22.99
CA LEU A 127 -8.57 47.11 22.77
C LEU A 127 -8.55 46.01 23.84
N THR A 128 -8.72 46.38 25.12
CA THR A 128 -8.79 45.42 26.22
C THR A 128 -9.96 44.46 26.06
N SER A 129 -11.11 44.97 25.60
CA SER A 129 -12.30 44.17 25.32
C SER A 129 -12.06 43.20 24.16
N ALA A 130 -11.45 43.68 23.06
CA ALA A 130 -11.08 42.85 21.92
C ALA A 130 -10.07 41.75 22.29
N ILE A 131 -9.05 42.07 23.10
CA ILE A 131 -8.07 41.09 23.60
C ILE A 131 -8.76 40.02 24.44
N LYS A 132 -9.70 40.41 25.32
CA LYS A 132 -10.44 39.48 26.15
C LYS A 132 -11.30 38.53 25.31
N GLU A 133 -11.97 39.06 24.28
CA GLU A 133 -12.77 38.26 23.35
C GLU A 133 -11.91 37.27 22.56
N HIS A 134 -10.80 37.73 21.99
CA HIS A 134 -9.84 36.87 21.28
C HIS A 134 -9.25 35.79 22.20
N SER A 135 -8.99 36.12 23.47
CA SER A 135 -8.51 35.14 24.45
C SER A 135 -9.53 34.03 24.72
N VAL A 136 -10.82 34.35 24.74
CA VAL A 136 -11.88 33.34 24.87
C VAL A 136 -11.97 32.47 23.62
N GLN A 137 -11.93 33.07 22.42
CA GLN A 137 -11.95 32.33 21.16
C GLN A 137 -10.73 31.39 21.02
N LEU A 138 -9.55 31.81 21.49
CA LEU A 138 -8.35 30.96 21.51
C LEU A 138 -8.50 29.76 22.45
N LYS A 139 -9.22 29.92 23.56
CA LYS A 139 -9.50 28.79 24.47
C LYS A 139 -10.46 27.79 23.83
N THR A 140 -11.56 28.25 23.25
CA THR A 140 -12.55 27.37 22.61
C THR A 140 -11.95 26.62 21.43
N THR A 141 -11.21 27.32 20.55
CA THR A 141 -10.53 26.67 19.42
C THR A 141 -9.48 25.66 19.85
N ARG A 142 -8.76 25.90 20.96
CA ARG A 142 -7.83 24.94 21.54
C ARG A 142 -8.54 23.68 22.04
N ASP A 143 -9.69 23.83 22.70
CA ASP A 143 -10.48 22.70 23.19
C ASP A 143 -11.07 21.87 22.04
N ASP A 144 -11.56 22.54 21.00
CA ASP A 144 -12.04 21.89 19.77
C ASP A 144 -10.92 21.10 19.09
N LEU A 145 -9.72 21.67 18.99
CA LEU A 145 -8.55 20.99 18.43
C LEU A 145 -8.20 19.73 19.23
N ALA A 146 -8.27 19.79 20.56
CA ALA A 146 -8.02 18.63 21.42
C ALA A 146 -9.07 17.54 21.19
N ASN A 147 -10.33 17.91 21.00
CA ASN A 147 -11.40 16.97 20.69
C ASN A 147 -11.24 16.33 19.30
N ILE A 148 -10.92 17.12 18.27
CA ILE A 148 -10.65 16.62 16.92
C ILE A 148 -9.47 15.65 16.93
N LYS A 149 -8.39 15.98 17.66
CA LYS A 149 -7.23 15.10 17.80
C LYS A 149 -7.61 13.77 18.45
N LYS A 150 -8.47 13.79 19.47
CA LYS A 150 -8.98 12.58 20.11
C LYS A 150 -9.82 11.74 19.15
N GLN A 151 -10.73 12.37 18.40
CA GLN A 151 -11.53 11.68 17.39
C GLN A 151 -10.68 11.03 16.29
N ALA A 152 -9.62 11.71 15.83
CA ALA A 152 -8.70 11.17 14.84
C ALA A 152 -7.97 9.91 15.37
N GLU A 153 -7.58 9.91 16.63
CA GLU A 153 -6.93 8.75 17.26
C GLU A 153 -7.91 7.59 17.45
N ASP A 154 -9.14 7.86 17.91
CA ASP A 154 -10.20 6.85 18.03
C ASP A 154 -10.53 6.20 16.67
N LEU A 155 -10.53 7.00 15.59
CA LEU A 155 -10.75 6.50 14.23
C LEU A 155 -9.58 5.63 13.76
N ARG A 156 -8.33 6.04 14.01
CA ARG A 156 -7.14 5.22 13.70
C ARG A 156 -7.20 3.86 14.40
N GLN A 157 -7.61 3.85 15.66
CA GLN A 157 -7.77 2.61 16.41
C GLN A 157 -8.85 1.70 15.81
N LYS A 158 -10.03 2.25 15.48
CA LYS A 158 -11.11 1.49 14.83
C LYS A 158 -10.68 0.91 13.48
N ILE A 159 -9.93 1.66 12.69
CA ILE A 159 -9.40 1.19 11.41
C ILE A 159 -8.46 -0.01 11.64
N SER A 160 -7.54 0.10 12.61
CA SER A 160 -6.65 -1.02 12.97
C SER A 160 -7.44 -2.27 13.38
N GLU A 161 -8.44 -2.12 14.23
CA GLU A 161 -9.29 -3.24 14.67
C GLU A 161 -10.05 -3.91 13.50
N LEU A 162 -10.50 -3.13 12.53
CA LEU A 162 -11.15 -3.65 11.33
C LEU A 162 -10.16 -4.41 10.43
N PHE A 163 -8.94 -3.89 10.27
CA PHE A 163 -7.88 -4.58 9.54
C PHE A 163 -7.52 -5.93 10.20
N ASP A 164 -7.36 -5.96 11.53
CA ASP A 164 -7.06 -7.19 12.26
C ASP A 164 -8.18 -8.24 12.11
N LYS A 165 -9.45 -7.80 12.20
CA LYS A 165 -10.61 -8.67 11.96
C LYS A 165 -10.63 -9.23 10.54
N ALA A 166 -10.42 -8.37 9.54
CA ALA A 166 -10.39 -8.79 8.14
C ALA A 166 -9.26 -9.80 7.92
N MET A 167 -8.08 -9.56 8.49
CA MET A 167 -6.97 -10.49 8.37
C MET A 167 -7.22 -11.82 9.07
N GLY A 168 -7.85 -11.81 10.23
CA GLY A 168 -8.28 -13.02 10.92
C GLY A 168 -9.18 -13.89 10.03
N VAL A 169 -10.19 -13.28 9.40
CA VAL A 169 -11.10 -13.98 8.48
C VAL A 169 -10.36 -14.56 7.28
N LEU A 170 -9.46 -13.79 6.65
CA LEU A 170 -8.68 -14.24 5.50
C LEU A 170 -7.75 -15.41 5.84
N LEU A 171 -7.10 -15.38 7.00
CA LEU A 171 -6.22 -16.47 7.46
C LEU A 171 -7.01 -17.76 7.70
N VAL A 172 -8.19 -17.66 8.32
CA VAL A 172 -9.08 -18.81 8.53
C VAL A 172 -9.56 -19.35 7.19
N ARG A 173 -9.98 -18.49 6.26
CA ARG A 173 -10.46 -18.90 4.93
C ARG A 173 -9.35 -19.57 4.12
N ARG A 174 -8.13 -19.04 4.16
CA ARG A 174 -6.94 -19.64 3.53
C ARG A 174 -6.72 -21.06 4.03
N LYS A 175 -6.69 -21.25 5.36
CA LYS A 175 -6.49 -22.57 5.98
C LYS A 175 -7.60 -23.56 5.59
N HIS A 176 -8.84 -23.10 5.55
CA HIS A 176 -9.97 -23.94 5.14
C HIS A 176 -9.87 -24.38 3.67
N LEU A 177 -9.46 -23.47 2.77
CA LEU A 177 -9.24 -23.80 1.36
C LEU A 177 -8.08 -24.78 1.18
N GLU A 178 -6.97 -24.56 1.86
CA GLU A 178 -5.81 -25.44 1.85
C GLU A 178 -6.20 -26.87 2.30
N ASN A 179 -6.92 -26.99 3.42
CA ASN A 179 -7.42 -28.29 3.88
C ASN A 179 -8.38 -28.95 2.87
N SER A 180 -9.24 -28.16 2.22
CA SER A 180 -10.19 -28.66 1.22
C SER A 180 -9.49 -29.14 -0.05
N ILE A 181 -8.40 -28.49 -0.45
CA ILE A 181 -7.57 -28.89 -1.59
C ILE A 181 -6.85 -30.19 -1.26
N ASN A 182 -6.18 -30.24 -0.11
CA ASN A 182 -5.45 -31.42 0.34
C ASN A 182 -6.37 -32.65 0.40
N LEU A 183 -7.57 -32.52 0.96
CA LEU A 183 -8.54 -33.61 1.03
C LEU A 183 -8.92 -34.14 -0.37
N LYS A 184 -9.27 -33.23 -1.29
CA LYS A 184 -9.63 -33.60 -2.67
C LYS A 184 -8.46 -34.25 -3.42
N GLU A 185 -7.24 -33.79 -3.17
CA GLU A 185 -6.04 -34.34 -3.77
C GLU A 185 -5.75 -35.76 -3.23
N THR A 186 -5.91 -35.97 -1.92
CA THR A 186 -5.81 -37.31 -1.31
C THR A 186 -6.86 -38.25 -1.91
N GLU A 187 -8.14 -37.87 -1.95
CA GLU A 187 -9.21 -38.69 -2.53
C GLU A 187 -8.95 -39.06 -4.01
N ARG A 188 -8.48 -38.09 -4.81
CA ARG A 188 -8.12 -38.33 -6.21
C ARG A 188 -6.96 -39.32 -6.32
N THR A 189 -5.93 -39.16 -5.50
CA THR A 189 -4.74 -40.02 -5.52
C THR A 189 -5.10 -41.45 -5.13
N GLU A 190 -5.91 -41.64 -4.10
CA GLU A 190 -6.42 -42.95 -3.69
C GLU A 190 -7.28 -43.61 -4.77
N MET A 191 -8.15 -42.84 -5.43
CA MET A 191 -8.96 -43.35 -6.54
C MET A 191 -8.11 -43.80 -7.72
N LEU A 192 -7.08 -43.02 -8.09
CA LEU A 192 -6.15 -43.38 -9.16
C LEU A 192 -5.34 -44.62 -8.79
N GLN A 193 -4.85 -44.71 -7.56
CA GLN A 193 -4.12 -45.88 -7.07
C GLN A 193 -4.97 -47.15 -7.18
N LYS A 194 -6.23 -47.09 -6.72
CA LYS A 194 -7.16 -48.22 -6.83
C LYS A 194 -7.37 -48.65 -8.29
N ARG A 195 -7.52 -47.70 -9.22
CA ARG A 195 -7.66 -48.03 -10.65
C ARG A 195 -6.41 -48.70 -11.20
N ILE A 196 -5.22 -48.24 -10.82
CA ILE A 196 -3.95 -48.86 -11.21
C ILE A 196 -3.92 -50.32 -10.73
N ASP A 197 -4.28 -50.56 -9.48
CA ASP A 197 -4.30 -51.90 -8.89
C ASP A 197 -5.30 -52.83 -9.62
N ASP A 198 -6.49 -52.33 -9.93
CA ASP A 198 -7.51 -53.05 -10.71
C ASP A 198 -7.02 -53.41 -12.12
N PHE A 199 -6.37 -52.46 -12.80
CA PHE A 199 -5.76 -52.70 -14.12
C PHE A 199 -4.65 -53.75 -14.05
N GLN A 200 -3.76 -53.66 -13.06
CA GLN A 200 -2.68 -54.64 -12.87
C GLN A 200 -3.24 -56.03 -12.59
N LYS A 201 -4.30 -56.14 -11.78
CA LYS A 201 -4.97 -57.40 -11.48
C LYS A 201 -5.63 -57.99 -12.73
N SER A 202 -6.31 -57.17 -13.52
CA SER A 202 -6.92 -57.59 -14.79
C SER A 202 -5.87 -58.08 -15.79
N ALA A 203 -4.75 -57.35 -15.95
CA ALA A 203 -3.64 -57.75 -16.82
C ALA A 203 -3.01 -59.08 -16.39
N LYS A 204 -2.79 -59.28 -15.08
CA LYS A 204 -2.30 -60.57 -14.54
C LYS A 204 -3.27 -61.72 -14.82
N ASN A 205 -4.57 -61.50 -14.67
CA ASN A 205 -5.59 -62.50 -14.98
C ASN A 205 -5.61 -62.84 -16.47
N LEU A 206 -5.51 -61.84 -17.36
CA LEU A 206 -5.45 -62.04 -18.80
C LEU A 206 -4.23 -62.90 -19.19
N LEU A 207 -3.04 -62.57 -18.66
CA LEU A 207 -1.82 -63.35 -18.87
C LEU A 207 -1.99 -64.80 -18.41
N LYS A 208 -2.61 -65.01 -17.24
CA LYS A 208 -2.89 -66.36 -16.73
C LYS A 208 -3.79 -67.15 -17.69
N VAL A 209 -4.86 -66.55 -18.21
CA VAL A 209 -5.76 -67.19 -19.19
C VAL A 209 -5.01 -67.54 -20.48
N MET A 210 -4.19 -66.62 -21.00
CA MET A 210 -3.41 -66.85 -22.22
C MET A 210 -2.43 -68.02 -22.06
N CYS A 211 -1.77 -68.16 -20.91
CA CYS A 211 -0.83 -69.26 -20.66
C CYS A 211 -1.47 -70.64 -20.43
N HIS A 212 -2.79 -70.73 -20.17
CA HIS A 212 -3.49 -72.01 -19.96
C HIS A 212 -4.25 -72.49 -21.20
N SER A 213 -4.11 -71.81 -22.33
CA SER A 213 -4.65 -72.31 -23.59
C SER A 213 -3.88 -73.58 -24.00
N PRO A 214 -4.58 -74.71 -24.26
CA PRO A 214 -3.92 -75.95 -24.67
C PRO A 214 -3.12 -75.67 -25.93
N LYS A 215 -1.86 -76.14 -25.96
CA LYS A 215 -0.89 -76.00 -27.04
C LYS A 215 -1.48 -76.44 -28.39
N LYS A 216 -2.32 -75.61 -29.01
CA LYS A 216 -2.53 -75.65 -30.45
C LYS A 216 -1.23 -75.14 -31.03
N LYS A 217 -0.59 -75.97 -31.85
CA LYS A 217 0.60 -75.60 -32.64
C LYS A 217 0.27 -74.30 -33.38
N ILE A 218 0.68 -73.16 -32.84
CA ILE A 218 0.67 -71.88 -33.54
C ILE A 218 2.03 -71.77 -34.22
N PRO A 219 2.06 -71.48 -35.53
CA PRO A 219 3.29 -71.36 -36.28
C PRO A 219 4.17 -70.25 -35.71
N GLU A 220 5.46 -70.55 -35.74
CA GLU A 220 6.62 -69.81 -35.32
C GLU A 220 6.69 -68.41 -35.97
N PHE A 221 5.89 -67.45 -35.51
CA PHE A 221 6.02 -66.06 -35.93
C PHE A 221 5.84 -65.11 -34.75
N CYS A 222 6.88 -64.29 -34.55
CA CYS A 222 6.93 -63.10 -33.70
C CYS A 222 7.11 -63.32 -32.19
N ALA A 223 8.27 -63.82 -31.79
CA ALA A 223 8.89 -63.52 -30.50
C ALA A 223 10.23 -62.81 -30.72
N LYS A 224 10.19 -61.53 -31.12
CA LYS A 224 11.34 -60.62 -30.98
C LYS A 224 10.86 -59.32 -30.35
N ASN A 225 11.15 -59.22 -29.06
CA ASN A 225 11.46 -58.00 -28.31
C ASN A 225 10.41 -56.88 -28.34
N ILE A 226 9.48 -56.94 -27.39
CA ILE A 226 8.91 -55.71 -26.82
C ILE A 226 8.95 -55.84 -25.29
N VAL A 227 10.10 -55.49 -24.71
CA VAL A 227 10.23 -55.15 -23.29
C VAL A 227 10.25 -53.63 -23.23
N TYR A 228 9.10 -53.01 -22.97
CA TYR A 228 9.08 -51.59 -22.57
C TYR A 228 9.16 -51.54 -21.05
N ASP A 229 10.35 -51.24 -20.55
CA ASP A 229 10.63 -50.92 -19.15
C ASP A 229 10.09 -49.50 -18.87
N ILE A 230 8.83 -49.40 -18.44
CA ILE A 230 8.22 -48.11 -18.08
C ILE A 230 8.63 -47.79 -16.64
N LYS A 231 9.76 -47.10 -16.48
CA LYS A 231 10.13 -46.46 -15.21
C LYS A 231 9.39 -45.14 -15.06
N ILE A 232 8.33 -45.14 -14.26
CA ILE A 232 7.70 -43.91 -13.76
C ILE A 232 8.53 -43.46 -12.55
N LYS A 233 9.28 -42.36 -12.68
CA LYS A 233 9.84 -41.64 -11.53
C LYS A 233 8.73 -40.78 -10.93
N VAL A 234 8.41 -41.05 -9.67
CA VAL A 234 7.60 -40.20 -8.79
C VAL A 234 8.48 -39.10 -8.22
#